data_AF-A0A6C0BGW6-F1
#
_entry.id   AF-A0A6C0BGW6-F1
#
_cell.length_a   1.000
_cell.length_b   1.000
_cell.length_c   1.000
_cell.angle_alpha   90.00
_cell.angle_beta   90.00
_cell.angle_gamma   90.00
#
_symmetry.space_group_name_H-M   'P 1'
#
loop_
_entity.id
_entity.type
_entity.pdbx_description
1 polymer ?
#
loop_
_entity_poly.entity_id
_entity_poly.type
_entity_poly.pdbx_seq_one_letter_code
_entity_poly.pdbx_strand_id
1 'polypeptide(L)'
;MQSKELQSHVTKINGKIIVEGHISALPGPMKIMWRAAAPNTRGYSFSGSGLPHPNVEQAFDVRAMTGSLNSPDGTFRITLDDVPGAYYSGLGSIYVPPHIQLEVVGVGGERWNGQALVQDFGAPFRWISGTPPGFQEKSQDEGRAMFYKWDPDSGVRSQEAILRSRGYPTVN
;
A
#
# COMPACT_ATOMS: atom_id res chain seq x y z
N MET A 1 -6.41 11.71 -1.53
CA MET A 1 -7.19 12.94 -1.31
C MET A 1 -7.02 13.30 0.15
N GLN A 2 -6.12 14.25 0.47
CA GLN A 2 -5.96 14.72 1.85
C GLN A 2 -7.28 15.36 2.29
N SER A 3 -7.86 14.87 3.39
CA SER A 3 -8.98 15.53 4.04
C SER A 3 -8.55 16.97 4.37
N LYS A 4 -9.42 17.97 4.19
CA LYS A 4 -9.14 19.36 4.59
C LYS A 4 -8.75 19.49 6.08
N GLU A 5 -9.04 18.46 6.87
CA GLU A 5 -8.85 18.41 8.32
C GLU A 5 -7.50 17.82 8.74
N LEU A 6 -6.73 17.24 7.81
CA LEU A 6 -5.40 16.66 8.06
C LEU A 6 -4.41 17.14 7.01
N GLN A 7 -3.43 17.90 7.47
CA GLN A 7 -2.26 18.26 6.67
C GLN A 7 -1.07 17.48 7.19
N SER A 8 -0.44 16.69 6.31
CA SER A 8 0.74 15.91 6.67
C SER A 8 1.84 16.04 5.63
N HIS A 9 3.07 16.04 6.12
CA HIS A 9 4.29 16.06 5.35
C HIS A 9 5.16 14.88 5.79
N VAL A 10 5.74 14.18 4.82
CA VAL A 10 6.53 12.98 5.06
C VAL A 10 7.95 13.22 4.58
N THR A 11 8.91 12.97 5.46
CA THR A 11 10.35 13.04 5.12
C THR A 11 11.04 11.74 5.52
N LYS A 12 12.19 11.47 4.89
CA LYS A 12 13.06 10.35 5.24
C LYS A 12 14.41 10.89 5.68
N ILE A 13 14.78 10.63 6.94
CA ILE A 13 16.04 11.08 7.53
C ILE A 13 16.73 9.88 8.17
N ASN A 14 17.97 9.60 7.76
CA ASN A 14 18.79 8.49 8.29
C ASN A 14 18.09 7.12 8.28
N GLY A 15 17.32 6.84 7.23
CA GLY A 15 16.59 5.58 7.08
C GLY A 15 15.25 5.51 7.81
N LYS A 16 14.97 6.44 8.73
CA LYS A 16 13.68 6.57 9.42
C LYS A 16 12.71 7.42 8.63
N ILE A 17 11.43 7.14 8.75
CA ILE A 17 10.36 7.95 8.17
C ILE A 17 9.80 8.87 9.25
N ILE A 18 9.76 10.16 8.96
CA ILE A 18 9.20 11.17 9.85
C ILE A 18 7.93 11.69 9.20
N VAL A 19 6.81 11.55 9.89
CA VAL A 19 5.51 12.09 9.50
C VAL A 19 5.17 13.21 10.45
N GLU A 20 5.17 14.42 9.92
CA GLU A 20 4.78 15.63 10.65
C GLU A 20 3.48 16.16 10.08
N GLY A 21 2.65 16.73 10.93
CA GLY A 21 1.37 17.25 10.48
C GLY A 21 0.57 17.97 11.55
N HIS A 22 -0.60 18.41 11.13
CA HIS A 22 -1.57 19.08 11.97
C HIS A 22 -2.98 18.55 11.69
N ILE A 23 -3.72 18.28 12.76
CA ILE A 23 -5.09 17.78 12.74
C ILE A 23 -6.00 18.90 13.24
N SER A 24 -6.83 19.44 12.35
CA SER A 24 -7.77 20.52 12.70
C SER A 24 -9.21 20.02 12.88
N ALA A 25 -9.40 18.69 12.93
CA ALA A 25 -10.72 18.06 13.02
C ALA A 25 -11.41 18.30 14.37
N LEU A 26 -10.64 18.41 15.45
CA LEU A 26 -11.13 18.54 16.81
C LEU A 26 -10.49 19.77 17.49
N PRO A 27 -11.24 20.55 18.28
CA PRO A 27 -10.68 21.70 18.98
C PRO A 27 -9.95 21.29 20.27
N GLY A 28 -8.83 21.96 20.54
CA GLY A 28 -8.12 21.84 21.82
C GLY A 28 -7.23 20.60 21.96
N PRO A 29 -6.80 20.28 23.20
CA PRO A 29 -5.90 19.17 23.45
C PRO A 29 -6.53 17.83 23.06
N MET A 30 -5.74 16.98 22.42
CA MET A 30 -6.20 15.68 21.92
C MET A 30 -5.14 14.60 22.12
N LYS A 31 -5.60 13.37 22.30
CA LYS A 31 -4.76 12.17 22.28
C LYS A 31 -4.81 11.59 20.88
N ILE A 32 -3.64 11.47 20.25
CA ILE A 32 -3.47 10.89 18.93
C ILE A 32 -2.89 9.50 19.10
N MET A 33 -3.68 8.48 18.78
CA MET A 33 -3.25 7.10 18.68
C MET A 33 -3.01 6.78 17.22
N TRP A 34 -1.96 6.03 16.93
CA TRP A 34 -1.60 5.72 15.56
C TRP A 34 -1.18 4.27 15.42
N ARG A 35 -1.47 3.73 14.23
CA ARG A 35 -1.01 2.41 13.81
C ARG A 35 -0.60 2.43 12.35
N ALA A 36 0.43 1.70 12.01
CA ALA A 36 0.90 1.52 10.65
C ALA A 36 1.20 0.04 10.42
N ALA A 37 1.01 -0.41 9.18
CA ALA A 37 1.21 -1.81 8.83
C ALA A 37 2.65 -2.24 9.08
N ALA A 38 2.84 -3.53 9.39
CA ALA A 38 4.15 -4.14 9.54
C ALA A 38 5.01 -3.84 8.30
N PRO A 39 6.31 -3.52 8.46
CA PRO A 39 7.21 -3.30 7.33
C PRO A 39 7.25 -4.52 6.40
N ASN A 40 7.46 -4.28 5.11
CA ASN A 40 7.60 -5.37 4.16
C ASN A 40 8.85 -6.21 4.50
N THR A 41 8.76 -7.51 4.26
CA THR A 41 9.95 -8.37 4.33
C THR A 41 10.91 -7.99 3.21
N ARG A 42 12.22 -8.03 3.52
CA ARG A 42 13.32 -7.69 2.61
C ARG A 42 14.17 -8.92 2.28
N GLY A 43 13.56 -10.10 2.33
CA GLY A 43 14.25 -11.37 2.10
C GLY A 43 14.51 -11.63 0.62
N TYR A 44 15.59 -12.34 0.31
CA TYR A 44 15.92 -12.78 -1.04
C TYR A 44 15.10 -14.02 -1.43
N SER A 45 13.79 -13.86 -1.63
CA SER A 45 12.92 -14.89 -2.20
C SER A 45 11.74 -14.25 -2.91
N PHE A 46 11.08 -14.98 -3.81
CA PHE A 46 9.87 -14.50 -4.50
C PHE A 46 8.82 -13.97 -3.50
N SER A 47 8.64 -14.66 -2.38
CA SER A 47 7.70 -14.28 -1.30
C SER A 47 8.27 -13.24 -0.31
N GLY A 48 9.59 -13.02 -0.30
CA GLY A 48 10.28 -12.11 0.61
C GLY A 48 10.65 -10.76 0.00
N SER A 49 10.35 -10.53 -1.29
CA SER A 49 10.83 -9.38 -2.06
C SER A 49 9.87 -8.17 -1.99
N GLY A 50 9.66 -7.61 -0.80
CA GLY A 50 8.97 -6.32 -0.68
C GLY A 50 7.50 -6.34 -1.10
N LEU A 51 6.86 -7.51 -1.12
CA LEU A 51 5.46 -7.67 -1.52
C LEU A 51 4.51 -7.03 -0.50
N PRO A 52 3.38 -6.45 -0.93
CA PRO A 52 2.32 -6.04 -0.02
C PRO A 52 1.74 -7.24 0.75
N HIS A 53 1.24 -6.97 1.95
CA HIS A 53 0.55 -7.99 2.75
C HIS A 53 -0.74 -8.46 2.06
N PRO A 54 -1.06 -9.76 2.15
CA PRO A 54 -2.27 -10.31 1.54
C PRO A 54 -3.58 -9.66 1.97
N ASN A 55 -3.70 -9.25 3.24
CA ASN A 55 -4.89 -8.63 3.80
C ASN A 55 -4.57 -7.68 4.98
N VAL A 56 -5.59 -6.97 5.45
CA VAL A 56 -5.47 -6.00 6.55
C VAL A 56 -5.15 -6.68 7.88
N GLU A 57 -5.67 -7.89 8.10
CA GLU A 57 -5.46 -8.65 9.33
C GLU A 57 -3.97 -9.00 9.49
N GLN A 58 -3.31 -9.45 8.42
CA GLN A 58 -1.88 -9.74 8.41
C GLN A 58 -1.03 -8.46 8.44
N ALA A 59 -1.48 -7.40 7.77
CA ALA A 59 -0.77 -6.12 7.74
C ALA A 59 -0.68 -5.48 9.14
N PHE A 60 -1.72 -5.61 9.95
CA PHE A 60 -1.81 -5.02 11.30
C PHE A 60 -1.70 -6.06 12.43
N ASP A 61 -1.09 -7.22 12.17
CA ASP A 61 -0.84 -8.25 13.17
C ASP A 61 0.31 -7.86 14.14
N VAL A 62 0.92 -8.81 14.85
CA VAL A 62 1.96 -8.63 15.90
C VAL A 62 3.12 -7.69 15.51
N ARG A 63 3.43 -7.55 14.22
CA ARG A 63 4.53 -6.70 13.73
C ARG A 63 4.10 -5.27 13.35
N ALA A 64 2.83 -4.92 13.56
CA ALA A 64 2.34 -3.57 13.30
C ALA A 64 3.07 -2.55 14.17
N MET A 65 3.41 -1.41 13.57
CA MET A 65 3.96 -0.29 14.31
C MET A 65 2.80 0.47 14.93
N THR A 66 2.85 0.69 16.24
CA THR A 66 1.81 1.42 16.95
C THR A 66 2.43 2.43 17.91
N GLY A 67 1.66 3.46 18.27
CA GLY A 67 2.07 4.41 19.28
C GLY A 67 0.95 5.36 19.64
N SER A 68 1.24 6.22 20.61
CA SER A 68 0.33 7.30 20.98
C SER A 68 1.11 8.51 21.45
N LEU A 69 0.52 9.69 21.27
CA LEU A 69 1.05 10.96 21.75
C LEU A 69 -0.10 11.88 22.15
N ASN A 70 0.17 12.79 23.09
CA ASN A 70 -0.76 13.85 23.43
C ASN A 70 -0.34 15.11 22.68
N SER A 71 -1.30 15.75 22.02
CA SER A 71 -1.09 16.96 21.25
C SER A 71 -1.96 18.08 21.81
N PRO A 72 -1.38 19.16 22.36
CA PRO A 72 -2.14 20.28 22.91
C PRO A 72 -2.93 21.06 21.84
N ASP A 73 -2.46 21.04 20.60
CA ASP A 73 -2.95 21.89 19.51
C ASP A 73 -3.25 21.11 18.22
N GLY A 74 -3.18 19.78 18.24
CA GLY A 74 -3.37 18.93 17.06
C GLY A 74 -2.13 18.76 16.18
N THR A 75 -0.98 19.38 16.51
CA THR A 75 0.30 19.09 15.85
C THR A 75 0.87 17.75 16.28
N PHE A 76 1.50 17.03 15.37
CA PHE A 76 2.11 15.75 15.67
C PHE A 76 3.39 15.50 14.88
N ARG A 77 4.25 14.67 15.47
CA ARG A 77 5.44 14.12 14.83
C ARG A 77 5.54 12.65 15.17
N ILE A 78 5.36 11.80 14.18
CA ILE A 78 5.48 10.35 14.28
C ILE A 78 6.77 9.93 13.58
N THR A 79 7.59 9.13 14.26
CA THR A 79 8.80 8.55 13.67
C THR A 79 8.60 7.05 13.52
N LEU A 80 8.71 6.56 12.30
CA LEU A 80 8.71 5.13 11.98
C LEU A 80 10.15 4.66 11.73
N ASP A 81 10.50 3.51 12.31
CA ASP A 81 11.83 2.92 12.12
C ASP A 81 12.02 2.33 10.72
N ASP A 82 10.93 1.98 10.03
CA ASP A 82 10.93 1.51 8.65
C ASP A 82 9.67 1.99 7.90
N VAL A 83 9.68 1.87 6.57
CA VAL A 83 8.54 2.15 5.72
C VAL A 83 7.44 1.13 6.02
N PRO A 84 6.21 1.57 6.33
CA PRO A 84 5.10 0.66 6.57
C PRO A 84 4.76 -0.14 5.30
N GLY A 85 4.33 -1.38 5.48
CA GLY A 85 3.91 -2.21 4.37
C GLY A 85 2.64 -1.71 3.71
N ALA A 86 2.51 -1.99 2.42
CA ALA A 86 1.22 -1.91 1.74
C ALA A 86 0.43 -3.21 1.96
N TYR A 87 -0.86 -3.23 1.66
CA TYR A 87 -1.64 -4.46 1.73
C TYR A 87 -2.82 -4.44 0.76
N TYR A 88 -3.45 -5.59 0.54
CA TYR A 88 -4.68 -5.66 -0.24
C TYR A 88 -5.93 -5.74 0.63
N SER A 89 -7.03 -5.21 0.12
CA SER A 89 -8.37 -5.39 0.68
C SER A 89 -9.34 -5.85 -0.42
N GLY A 90 -10.57 -6.24 -0.03
CA GLY A 90 -11.56 -6.74 -0.99
C GLY A 90 -11.09 -8.01 -1.72
N LEU A 91 -10.56 -8.99 -0.98
CA LEU A 91 -10.06 -10.26 -1.51
C LEU A 91 -8.92 -10.11 -2.54
N GLY A 92 -8.04 -9.12 -2.36
CA GLY A 92 -6.90 -8.89 -3.26
C GLY A 92 -7.18 -7.89 -4.40
N SER A 93 -8.41 -7.38 -4.51
CA SER A 93 -8.84 -6.51 -5.62
C SER A 93 -8.48 -5.03 -5.42
N ILE A 94 -8.24 -4.61 -4.17
CA ILE A 94 -7.97 -3.22 -3.83
C ILE A 94 -6.58 -3.15 -3.20
N TYR A 95 -5.68 -2.39 -3.81
CA TYR A 95 -4.39 -2.07 -3.22
C TYR A 95 -4.54 -0.89 -2.27
N VAL A 96 -4.10 -1.07 -1.03
CA VAL A 96 -4.02 -0.02 -0.03
C VAL A 96 -2.54 0.37 0.13
N PRO A 97 -2.16 1.60 -0.24
CA PRO A 97 -0.77 2.05 -0.18
C PRO A 97 -0.28 2.16 1.27
N PRO A 98 1.06 2.24 1.47
CA PRO A 98 1.65 2.52 2.77
C PRO A 98 1.03 3.77 3.42
N HIS A 99 0.49 3.61 4.62
CA HIS A 99 -0.15 4.69 5.35
C HIS A 99 -0.07 4.48 6.86
N ILE A 100 -0.31 5.56 7.59
CA ILE A 100 -0.53 5.56 9.04
C ILE A 100 -2.01 5.84 9.28
N GLN A 101 -2.67 4.98 10.03
CA GLN A 101 -4.02 5.21 10.53
C GLN A 101 -3.93 5.98 11.84
N LEU A 102 -4.70 7.06 11.94
CA LEU A 102 -4.78 7.95 13.08
C LEU A 102 -6.17 7.81 13.71
N GLU A 103 -6.21 7.50 14.99
CA GLU A 103 -7.41 7.59 15.83
C GLU A 103 -7.16 8.69 16.86
N VAL A 104 -7.97 9.74 16.80
CA VAL A 104 -7.83 10.93 17.62
C VAL A 104 -9.00 11.01 18.58
N VAL A 105 -8.71 11.27 19.85
CA VAL A 105 -9.70 11.45 20.91
C VAL A 105 -9.47 12.81 21.56
N GLY A 106 -10.46 13.70 21.48
CA GLY A 106 -10.41 15.01 22.14
C GLY A 106 -10.82 14.93 23.62
N VAL A 107 -10.65 16.03 24.36
CA VAL A 107 -10.94 16.08 25.81
C VAL A 107 -12.41 15.80 26.12
N GLY A 108 -13.34 16.18 25.23
CA GLY A 108 -14.77 15.94 25.41
C GLY A 108 -15.23 14.53 25.03
N GLY A 109 -14.31 13.66 24.62
CA GLY A 109 -14.59 12.29 24.19
C GLY A 109 -14.98 12.16 22.71
N GLU A 110 -15.03 13.27 21.98
CA GLU A 110 -15.14 13.28 20.52
C GLU A 110 -14.00 12.48 19.87
N ARG A 111 -14.34 11.74 18.81
CA ARG A 111 -13.40 10.88 18.08
C ARG A 111 -13.33 11.26 16.61
N TRP A 112 -12.14 11.26 16.07
CA TRP A 112 -11.89 11.44 14.64
C TRP A 112 -10.90 10.39 14.14
N ASN A 113 -11.15 9.86 12.95
CA ASN A 113 -10.28 8.88 12.31
C ASN A 113 -9.78 9.42 10.98
N GLY A 114 -8.48 9.26 10.73
CA GLY A 114 -7.85 9.70 9.49
C GLY A 114 -6.70 8.81 9.06
N GLN A 115 -6.17 9.11 7.88
CA GLN A 115 -5.05 8.37 7.32
C GLN A 115 -4.02 9.33 6.72
N ALA A 116 -2.76 9.19 7.10
CA ALA A 116 -1.63 9.88 6.49
C ALA A 116 -0.91 8.94 5.52
N LEU A 117 -0.82 9.30 4.25
CA LEU A 117 -0.15 8.48 3.23
C LEU A 117 1.37 8.61 3.34
N VAL A 118 2.08 7.49 3.22
CA VAL A 118 3.55 7.37 3.27
C VAL A 118 4.08 6.73 1.97
N GLN A 119 3.29 6.82 0.90
CA GLN A 119 3.50 6.08 -0.34
C GLN A 119 4.79 6.42 -1.08
N ASP A 120 5.35 7.61 -0.87
CA ASP A 120 6.53 8.11 -1.59
C ASP A 120 7.79 7.25 -1.35
N PHE A 121 7.78 6.45 -0.28
CA PHE A 121 8.86 5.53 0.09
C PHE A 121 8.49 4.05 -0.05
N GLY A 122 7.29 3.75 -0.56
CA GLY A 122 6.76 2.39 -0.67
C GLY A 122 7.52 1.52 -1.67
N ALA A 123 7.58 0.21 -1.41
CA ALA A 123 8.10 -0.75 -2.37
C ALA A 123 7.17 -0.84 -3.61
N PRO A 124 7.72 -1.10 -4.81
CA PRO A 124 6.91 -1.36 -6.00
C PRO A 124 5.96 -2.54 -5.77
N PHE A 125 4.73 -2.44 -6.26
CA PHE A 125 3.71 -3.47 -6.07
C PHE A 125 3.18 -3.99 -7.41
N ARG A 126 2.55 -5.16 -7.37
CA ARG A 126 1.83 -5.77 -8.49
C ARG A 126 0.41 -6.07 -8.06
N TRP A 127 -0.57 -6.00 -8.94
CA TRP A 127 -1.95 -6.34 -8.57
C TRP A 127 -2.13 -7.86 -8.60
N ILE A 128 -2.73 -8.43 -7.55
CA ILE A 128 -3.00 -9.87 -7.48
C ILE A 128 -4.05 -10.27 -8.54
N SER A 129 -5.07 -9.43 -8.72
CA SER A 129 -6.22 -9.69 -9.62
C SER A 129 -5.96 -9.39 -11.10
N GLY A 130 -4.71 -9.20 -11.52
CA GLY A 130 -4.41 -8.48 -12.76
C GLY A 130 -4.70 -6.98 -12.60
N THR A 131 -4.19 -6.18 -13.53
CA THR A 131 -4.31 -4.71 -13.60
C THR A 131 -5.64 -4.19 -13.04
N PRO A 132 -5.68 -3.02 -12.33
CA PRO A 132 -6.95 -2.41 -11.97
C PRO A 132 -7.81 -2.33 -13.24
N PRO A 133 -9.14 -2.48 -13.17
CA PRO A 133 -9.99 -2.24 -14.32
C PRO A 133 -9.91 -0.75 -14.66
N GLY A 134 -8.84 -0.34 -15.34
CA GLY A 134 -8.85 0.86 -16.13
C GLY A 134 -9.84 0.62 -17.27
N PHE A 135 -10.65 1.62 -17.58
CA PHE A 135 -11.27 1.68 -18.89
C PHE A 135 -10.14 1.72 -19.92
N GLN A 136 -9.86 0.57 -20.53
CA GLN A 136 -9.07 0.52 -21.75
C GLN A 136 -9.85 -0.29 -22.77
N GLU A 137 -10.46 0.45 -23.68
CA GLU A 137 -10.93 0.01 -24.98
C GLU A 137 -9.72 -0.26 -25.91
N LYS A 138 -8.72 -0.99 -25.41
CA LYS A 138 -7.60 -1.46 -26.23
C LYS A 138 -7.89 -2.89 -26.64
N SER A 139 -7.81 -3.14 -27.94
CA SER A 139 -8.01 -4.46 -28.54
C SER A 139 -7.18 -5.49 -27.76
N GLN A 140 -7.70 -6.70 -27.63
CA GLN A 140 -7.09 -7.79 -26.86
C GLN A 140 -5.65 -8.18 -27.32
N ASP A 141 -5.12 -7.53 -28.34
CA ASP A 141 -3.88 -7.91 -29.02
C ASP A 141 -2.67 -7.02 -28.70
N GLU A 142 -2.83 -5.87 -28.05
CA GLU A 142 -1.70 -4.95 -27.81
C GLU A 142 -1.24 -4.93 -26.34
N GLY A 143 -0.10 -5.57 -26.07
CA GLY A 143 0.67 -5.36 -24.84
C GLY A 143 0.41 -6.34 -23.68
N ARG A 144 -0.26 -7.47 -23.90
CA ARG A 144 -0.39 -8.55 -22.89
C ARG A 144 0.46 -9.76 -23.28
N ALA A 145 0.97 -10.48 -22.28
CA ALA A 145 1.55 -11.80 -22.50
C ALA A 145 0.48 -12.70 -23.14
N MET A 146 0.75 -13.24 -24.33
CA MET A 146 -0.21 -14.03 -25.11
C MET A 146 -0.46 -15.43 -24.54
N PHE A 147 0.07 -15.69 -23.33
CA PHE A 147 0.01 -16.95 -22.61
C PHE A 147 -1.40 -17.51 -22.46
N TYR A 148 -2.40 -16.66 -22.25
CA TYR A 148 -3.79 -17.07 -22.07
C TYR A 148 -4.64 -16.98 -23.35
N LYS A 149 -4.06 -16.58 -24.50
CA LYS A 149 -4.79 -16.56 -25.76
C LYS A 149 -5.00 -18.00 -26.23
N TRP A 150 -6.19 -18.55 -26.02
CA TRP A 150 -6.52 -19.90 -26.47
C TRP A 150 -6.37 -20.01 -27.99
N ASP A 151 -5.62 -21.02 -28.44
CA ASP A 151 -5.45 -21.33 -29.86
C ASP A 151 -5.68 -22.85 -30.03
N PRO A 152 -6.81 -23.25 -30.63
CA PRO A 152 -7.17 -24.65 -30.78
C PRO A 152 -6.23 -25.41 -31.73
N ASP A 153 -5.50 -24.74 -32.62
CA ASP A 153 -4.62 -25.38 -33.61
C ASP A 153 -3.19 -25.63 -33.09
N SER A 154 -2.95 -25.29 -31.82
CA SER A 154 -1.61 -25.18 -31.29
C SER A 154 -0.96 -26.48 -30.80
N GLY A 155 -1.69 -27.60 -30.90
CA GLY A 155 -1.19 -28.95 -30.64
C GLY A 155 -0.67 -29.20 -29.21
N VAL A 156 -0.15 -30.41 -28.97
CA VAL A 156 0.55 -30.77 -27.72
C VAL A 156 1.96 -30.19 -27.76
N ARG A 157 2.32 -29.40 -26.75
CA ARG A 157 3.60 -28.68 -26.66
C ARG A 157 4.28 -28.90 -25.32
N SER A 158 5.61 -28.87 -25.31
CA SER A 158 6.39 -28.87 -24.08
C SER A 158 6.22 -27.54 -23.32
N GLN A 159 6.50 -27.56 -22.02
CA GLN A 159 6.43 -26.37 -21.17
C GLN A 159 7.29 -25.22 -21.72
N GLU A 160 8.50 -25.52 -22.21
CA GLU A 160 9.39 -24.53 -22.81
C GLU A 160 8.84 -23.97 -24.13
N ALA A 161 8.28 -24.82 -25.00
CA ALA A 161 7.71 -24.40 -26.28
C ALA A 161 6.50 -23.46 -26.07
N ILE A 162 5.69 -23.69 -25.04
CA ILE A 162 4.59 -22.79 -24.67
C ILE A 162 5.14 -21.43 -24.24
N LEU A 163 6.18 -21.40 -23.40
CA LEU A 163 6.76 -20.15 -22.91
C LEU A 163 7.38 -19.29 -24.01
N ARG A 164 8.11 -19.92 -24.96
CA ARG A 164 8.71 -19.21 -26.10
C ARG A 164 7.67 -18.72 -27.11
N SER A 165 6.66 -19.54 -27.41
CA SER A 165 5.62 -19.19 -28.39
C SER A 165 4.59 -18.18 -27.88
N ARG A 166 4.45 -18.03 -26.56
CA ARG A 166 3.46 -17.14 -25.92
C ARG A 166 4.06 -15.93 -25.21
N GLY A 167 5.36 -15.68 -25.41
CA GLY A 167 6.04 -14.49 -24.92
C GLY A 167 5.51 -13.20 -25.54
N TYR A 168 6.00 -12.06 -25.06
CA TYR A 168 5.70 -10.77 -25.67
C TYR A 168 6.22 -10.71 -27.13
N PRO A 169 5.49 -10.07 -28.06
CA PRO A 169 5.99 -9.83 -29.40
C PRO A 169 7.29 -9.01 -29.33
N THR A 170 8.26 -9.36 -30.17
CA THR A 170 9.60 -8.74 -30.19
C THR A 170 9.61 -7.35 -30.84
N VAL A 171 8.48 -6.91 -31.40
CA VAL A 171 8.32 -5.61 -32.03
C VAL A 171 6.99 -5.03 -31.54
N ASN A 172 7.00 -3.75 -31.15
CA ASN A 172 5.81 -3.00 -30.75
C ASN A 172 4.88 -2.73 -31.93
#